data_AF-A0A2Z6RZ14-F1
#
_entry.id   AF-A0A2Z6RZ14-F1
#
_cell.length_a   1.000
_cell.length_b   1.000
_cell.length_c   1.000
_cell.angle_alpha   90.00
_cell.angle_beta   90.00
_cell.angle_gamma   90.00
#
_symmetry.space_group_name_H-M   'P 1'
#
loop_
_entity.id
_entity.type
_entity.pdbx_description
1 polymer ?
#
loop_
_entity_poly.entity_id
_entity_poly.type
_entity_poly.pdbx_seq_one_letter_code
_entity_poly.pdbx_strand_id
1 'polypeptide(L)'
;MGDTNCHFDHNLDVNPPTSNKKEDIPLCFNHFNLIDSFRFLNPELKEFSWHQRLNDDAFRIDTRINHIWIQRHITSSLRFAHHYERHTLIKSDHDIITINLYLPDIFPIAYKHTQPITPHDLNFRDLSIKTEEVTTDHWAQFEAHILESAHSFRPLINLFNSTLDPLDPINHSQRTMKIIDEYWADIKETLMSAAAHTLPLRKRMTLHPKLNLKDRSSDLKKLDKHTLILLIFVYEVYQYQANTPNDQAIFSLLKD
;
A
#
# COMPACT_ATOMS: atom_id res chain seq x y z
N MET A 1 12.92 6.14 4.37
CA MET A 1 12.51 6.53 3.01
C MET A 1 12.17 8.00 3.04
N GLY A 2 12.53 8.75 2.00
CA GLY A 2 12.10 10.13 1.83
C GLY A 2 13.21 10.99 1.23
N ASP A 3 12.97 12.29 1.23
CA ASP A 3 13.96 13.29 0.87
C ASP A 3 15.00 13.45 1.99
N THR A 4 16.26 13.14 1.68
CA THR A 4 17.38 13.31 2.60
C THR A 4 18.08 14.66 2.43
N ASN A 5 17.77 15.39 1.35
CA ASN A 5 18.51 16.56 0.91
C ASN A 5 20.03 16.32 0.79
N CYS A 6 20.45 15.07 0.57
CA CYS A 6 21.84 14.65 0.48
C CYS A 6 22.06 13.76 -0.75
N HIS A 7 23.19 13.93 -1.42
CA HIS A 7 23.69 13.06 -2.49
C HIS A 7 24.97 12.37 -2.02
N PHE A 8 25.10 11.06 -2.25
CA PHE A 8 26.20 10.28 -1.68
C PHE A 8 27.33 10.02 -2.68
N ASP A 9 27.04 10.07 -3.97
CA ASP A 9 28.03 9.97 -5.04
C ASP A 9 27.86 11.14 -6.01
N HIS A 10 28.67 12.19 -5.89
CA HIS A 10 28.53 13.40 -6.71
C HIS A 10 28.59 13.13 -8.22
N ASN A 11 29.24 12.05 -8.64
CA ASN A 11 29.36 11.70 -10.05
C ASN A 11 28.09 11.09 -10.62
N LEU A 12 27.31 10.42 -9.77
CA LEU A 12 26.15 9.63 -10.18
C LEU A 12 24.83 10.24 -9.69
N ASP A 13 24.87 11.06 -8.64
CA ASP A 13 23.71 11.60 -7.94
C ASP A 13 23.50 13.10 -8.22
N VAL A 14 24.41 13.76 -8.96
CA VAL A 14 24.31 15.19 -9.31
C VAL A 14 24.60 15.39 -10.79
N ASN A 15 23.76 16.17 -11.46
CA ASN A 15 23.95 16.63 -12.83
C ASN A 15 23.78 18.15 -12.90
N PRO A 16 24.74 18.90 -13.48
CA PRO A 16 26.06 18.45 -13.91
C PRO A 16 26.92 17.98 -12.71
N PRO A 17 27.81 16.99 -12.87
CA PRO A 17 28.67 16.51 -11.79
C PRO A 17 29.55 17.65 -11.26
N THR A 18 29.52 17.89 -9.95
CA THR A 18 30.34 18.94 -9.32
C THR A 18 31.66 18.41 -8.77
N SER A 19 31.76 17.10 -8.52
CA SER A 19 33.00 16.44 -8.11
C SER A 19 32.95 14.92 -8.31
N ASN A 20 34.11 14.25 -8.22
CA ASN A 20 34.20 12.78 -8.14
C ASN A 20 34.11 12.25 -6.70
N LYS A 21 33.73 13.09 -5.72
CA LYS A 21 33.76 12.72 -4.31
C LYS A 21 32.52 11.91 -3.94
N LYS A 22 32.73 10.91 -3.08
CA LYS A 22 31.67 10.24 -2.36
C LYS A 22 31.53 10.88 -0.98
N GLU A 23 30.31 11.19 -0.58
CA GLU A 23 30.03 11.68 0.77
C GLU A 23 29.94 10.52 1.76
N ASP A 24 30.24 10.82 3.01
CA ASP A 24 30.10 9.84 4.08
C ASP A 24 28.62 9.53 4.31
N ILE A 25 28.30 8.24 4.34
CA ILE A 25 26.96 7.77 4.70
C ILE A 25 26.74 8.07 6.19
N PRO A 26 25.59 8.68 6.59
CA PRO A 26 25.27 8.96 7.98
C PRO A 26 25.50 7.74 8.89
N LEU A 27 26.15 7.97 10.04
CA LEU A 27 26.51 6.91 10.98
C LEU A 27 25.30 6.05 11.39
N CYS A 28 24.11 6.64 11.49
CA CYS A 28 22.88 5.91 11.77
C CYS A 28 22.56 4.86 10.71
N PHE A 29 22.73 5.16 9.42
CA PHE A 29 22.48 4.20 8.35
C PHE A 29 23.47 3.04 8.38
N ASN A 30 24.74 3.32 8.66
CA ASN A 30 25.75 2.29 8.88
C ASN A 30 25.45 1.45 10.14
N HIS A 31 25.08 2.09 11.24
CA HIS A 31 24.74 1.44 12.51
C HIS A 31 23.56 0.47 12.35
N PHE A 32 22.53 0.87 11.62
CA PHE A 32 21.37 0.03 11.31
C PHE A 32 21.60 -0.93 10.13
N ASN A 33 22.81 -1.01 9.60
CA ASN A 33 23.20 -1.84 8.47
C ASN A 33 22.25 -1.67 7.28
N LEU A 34 21.93 -0.41 6.97
CA LEU A 34 21.08 -0.03 5.86
C LEU A 34 21.89 0.07 4.58
N ILE A 35 21.22 -0.20 3.46
CA ILE A 35 21.77 -0.06 2.13
C ILE A 35 20.84 0.79 1.27
N ASP A 36 21.43 1.63 0.42
CA ASP A 36 20.70 2.40 -0.59
C ASP A 36 20.18 1.41 -1.64
N SER A 37 18.86 1.19 -1.65
CA SER A 37 18.22 0.20 -2.51
C SER A 37 18.39 0.50 -4.00
N PHE A 38 18.39 1.78 -4.39
CA PHE A 38 18.58 2.16 -5.79
C PHE A 38 20.00 1.90 -6.23
N ARG A 39 20.99 2.41 -5.49
CA ARG A 39 22.41 2.24 -5.84
C ARG A 39 22.87 0.79 -5.74
N PHE A 40 22.24 -0.02 -4.88
CA PHE A 40 22.50 -1.45 -4.79
C PHE A 40 22.12 -2.21 -6.08
N LEU A 41 20.96 -1.89 -6.68
CA LEU A 41 20.55 -2.51 -7.94
C LEU A 41 21.19 -1.85 -9.17
N ASN A 42 21.44 -0.55 -9.09
CA ASN A 42 21.88 0.29 -10.20
C ASN A 42 23.20 1.01 -9.84
N PRO A 43 24.34 0.30 -9.73
CA PRO A 43 25.57 0.85 -9.19
C PRO A 43 26.15 2.02 -10.00
N GLU A 44 25.88 2.08 -11.31
CA GLU A 44 26.47 3.07 -12.23
C GLU A 44 25.44 3.97 -12.92
N LEU A 45 24.14 3.70 -12.71
CA LEU A 45 23.08 4.43 -13.41
C LEU A 45 22.93 5.84 -12.85
N LYS A 46 22.83 6.83 -13.74
CA LYS A 46 22.53 8.22 -13.41
C LYS A 46 21.04 8.48 -13.58
N GLU A 47 20.28 8.29 -12.50
CA GLU A 47 18.89 8.73 -12.40
C GLU A 47 18.77 9.71 -11.23
N PHE A 48 17.98 10.76 -11.44
CA PHE A 48 17.76 11.82 -10.47
C PHE A 48 16.35 11.71 -9.91
N SER A 49 16.11 12.39 -8.80
CA SER A 49 14.83 12.38 -8.12
C SER A 49 14.29 13.78 -7.83
N TRP A 50 15.09 14.80 -8.10
CA TRP A 50 14.76 16.20 -7.97
C TRP A 50 15.33 16.94 -9.17
N HIS A 51 14.55 17.87 -9.71
CA HIS A 51 14.84 18.59 -10.93
C HIS A 51 14.62 20.08 -10.73
N GLN A 52 15.66 20.88 -10.94
CA GLN A 52 15.52 22.32 -10.92
C GLN A 52 14.65 22.78 -12.11
N ARG A 53 13.56 23.48 -11.81
CA ARG A 53 12.69 24.08 -12.82
C ARG A 53 13.28 25.37 -13.36
N LEU A 54 14.09 25.27 -14.41
CA LEU A 54 14.55 26.40 -15.21
C LEU A 54 14.12 26.21 -16.66
N ASN A 55 13.91 27.34 -17.36
CA ASN A 55 13.55 27.36 -18.79
C ASN A 55 14.75 27.12 -19.73
N ASP A 56 15.96 26.97 -19.17
CA ASP A 56 17.20 26.80 -19.92
C ASP A 56 17.87 25.48 -19.51
N ASP A 57 17.78 24.49 -20.40
CA ASP A 57 18.36 23.16 -20.20
C ASP A 57 19.89 23.20 -20.01
N ALA A 58 20.57 24.26 -20.45
CA ALA A 58 22.02 24.39 -20.31
C ALA A 58 22.48 24.54 -18.84
N PHE A 59 21.57 24.93 -17.93
CA PHE A 59 21.86 25.14 -16.51
C PHE A 59 20.97 24.30 -15.58
N ARG A 60 20.31 23.27 -16.10
CA ARG A 60 19.46 22.39 -15.30
C ARG A 60 20.31 21.60 -14.30
N ILE A 61 20.00 21.79 -13.01
CA ILE A 61 20.57 20.99 -11.93
C ILE A 61 19.57 19.89 -11.57
N ASP A 62 20.01 18.64 -11.67
CA ASP A 62 19.24 17.48 -11.26
C ASP A 62 20.00 16.72 -10.17
N THR A 63 19.30 16.29 -9.13
CA THR A 63 19.93 15.59 -8.00
C THR A 63 19.14 14.37 -7.55
N ARG A 64 19.84 13.36 -7.04
CA ARG A 64 19.25 12.18 -6.39
C ARG A 64 19.33 12.34 -4.88
N ILE A 65 18.33 13.00 -4.32
CA ILE A 65 18.21 13.31 -2.89
C ILE A 65 17.09 12.54 -2.19
N ASN A 66 16.18 11.93 -2.96
CA ASN A 66 15.19 11.01 -2.43
C ASN A 66 15.77 9.59 -2.38
N HIS A 67 15.74 8.95 -1.20
CA HIS A 67 16.30 7.62 -1.03
C HIS A 67 15.36 6.67 -0.30
N ILE A 68 15.37 5.40 -0.71
CA ILE A 68 14.82 4.30 0.06
C ILE A 68 15.98 3.43 0.56
N TRP A 69 16.22 3.49 1.87
CA TRP A 69 17.22 2.68 2.54
C TRP A 69 16.55 1.44 3.14
N ILE A 70 17.10 0.26 2.86
CA ILE A 70 16.58 -1.02 3.36
C ILE A 70 17.61 -1.74 4.20
N GLN A 71 17.18 -2.60 5.12
CA GLN A 71 18.10 -3.43 5.89
C GLN A 71 18.83 -4.42 4.98
N ARG A 72 20.15 -4.57 5.18
CA ARG A 72 20.99 -5.43 4.34
C ARG A 72 20.47 -6.88 4.22
N HIS A 73 19.83 -7.41 5.26
CA HIS A 73 19.34 -8.79 5.24
C HIS A 73 18.11 -9.02 4.35
N ILE A 74 17.38 -7.95 3.95
CA ILE A 74 16.24 -8.06 3.02
C ILE A 74 16.61 -7.74 1.57
N THR A 75 17.90 -7.55 1.27
CA THR A 75 18.40 -7.22 -0.08
C THR A 75 18.15 -8.34 -1.08
N SER A 76 18.20 -9.60 -0.65
CA SER A 76 17.85 -10.75 -1.49
C SER A 76 16.40 -10.72 -1.96
N SER A 77 15.53 -9.97 -1.28
CA SER A 77 14.11 -9.77 -1.62
C SER A 77 13.89 -8.57 -2.54
N LEU A 78 14.87 -7.68 -2.67
CA LEU A 78 14.78 -6.52 -3.56
C LEU A 78 14.78 -6.98 -5.01
N ARG A 79 13.79 -6.52 -5.77
CA ARG A 79 13.59 -6.89 -7.19
C ARG A 79 13.83 -5.73 -8.13
N PHE A 80 13.42 -4.55 -7.70
CA PHE A 80 13.41 -3.38 -8.54
C PHE A 80 13.54 -2.13 -7.68
N ALA A 81 14.21 -1.11 -8.22
CA ALA A 81 14.30 0.23 -7.67
C ALA A 81 14.36 1.21 -8.84
N HIS A 82 13.46 2.19 -8.88
CA HIS A 82 13.34 3.09 -10.03
C HIS A 82 12.67 4.41 -9.66
N HIS A 83 13.01 5.44 -10.42
CA HIS A 83 12.41 6.76 -10.33
C HIS A 83 11.43 6.94 -11.48
N TYR A 84 10.15 7.12 -11.13
CA TYR A 84 9.15 7.48 -12.12
C TYR A 84 9.16 8.98 -12.32
N GLU A 85 9.64 9.39 -13.49
CA GLU A 85 9.64 10.77 -13.96
C GLU A 85 8.19 11.27 -14.07
N ARG A 86 7.72 11.93 -13.01
CA ARG A 86 6.33 12.41 -12.89
C ARG A 86 6.24 13.90 -12.64
N HIS A 87 7.34 14.64 -12.79
CA HIS A 87 7.31 16.11 -12.70
C HIS A 87 6.27 16.75 -13.65
N THR A 88 5.93 16.10 -14.77
CA THR A 88 4.84 16.49 -15.69
C THR A 88 3.42 16.20 -15.16
N LEU A 89 3.25 15.27 -14.23
CA LEU A 89 1.94 14.81 -13.74
C LEU A 89 1.54 15.40 -12.39
N ILE A 90 2.49 15.65 -11.47
CA ILE A 90 2.20 16.01 -10.07
C ILE A 90 2.50 17.47 -9.72
N LYS A 91 2.93 18.30 -10.69
CA LYS A 91 3.49 19.65 -10.43
C LYS A 91 4.49 19.66 -9.25
N SER A 92 5.19 18.55 -9.00
CA SER A 92 6.33 18.46 -8.08
C SER A 92 7.64 18.52 -8.86
N ASP A 93 8.65 19.14 -8.27
CA ASP A 93 10.04 19.12 -8.71
C ASP A 93 10.75 17.82 -8.33
N HIS A 94 10.09 16.95 -7.56
CA HIS A 94 10.57 15.61 -7.24
C HIS A 94 9.84 14.52 -8.03
N ASP A 95 10.58 13.47 -8.36
CA ASP A 95 10.07 12.24 -8.93
C ASP A 95 9.59 11.25 -7.86
N ILE A 96 8.70 10.34 -8.24
CA ILE A 96 8.28 9.24 -7.36
C ILE A 96 9.34 8.16 -7.38
N ILE A 97 10.02 7.96 -6.26
CA ILE A 97 10.92 6.83 -6.08
C ILE A 97 10.17 5.60 -5.59
N THR A 98 10.47 4.44 -6.16
CA THR A 98 9.81 3.18 -5.81
C THR A 98 10.80 2.04 -5.68
N ILE A 99 10.48 1.10 -4.81
CA ILE A 99 11.13 -0.21 -4.78
C ILE A 99 10.09 -1.32 -4.78
N ASN A 100 10.50 -2.50 -5.24
CA ASN A 100 9.71 -3.71 -5.17
C ASN A 100 10.43 -4.76 -4.33
N LEU A 101 9.76 -5.25 -3.30
CA LEU A 101 10.24 -6.29 -2.40
C LEU A 101 9.39 -7.55 -2.56
N TYR A 102 10.04 -8.68 -2.78
CA TYR A 102 9.40 -9.97 -2.77
C TYR A 102 9.22 -10.45 -1.33
N LEU A 103 8.05 -10.16 -0.76
CA LEU A 103 7.72 -10.45 0.64
C LEU A 103 7.99 -11.90 1.10
N PRO A 104 7.79 -12.95 0.27
CA PRO A 104 8.09 -14.31 0.71
C PRO A 104 9.56 -14.55 1.07
N ASP A 105 10.50 -13.79 0.49
CA ASP A 105 11.92 -13.89 0.85
C ASP A 105 12.25 -13.14 2.16
N ILE A 106 11.42 -12.17 2.56
CA ILE A 106 11.54 -11.43 3.85
C ILE A 106 10.88 -12.20 4.99
N PHE A 107 9.72 -12.78 4.70
CA PHE A 107 8.94 -13.57 5.63
C PHE A 107 8.84 -15.03 5.15
N PRO A 108 9.95 -15.79 5.14
CA PRO A 108 9.94 -17.18 4.67
C PRO A 108 9.03 -18.09 5.52
N ILE A 109 8.54 -17.60 6.67
CA ILE A 109 7.76 -18.34 7.67
C ILE A 109 6.60 -17.50 8.25
N ALA A 110 5.97 -16.62 7.48
CA ALA A 110 4.68 -16.02 7.89
C ALA A 110 3.48 -16.93 7.54
N TYR A 111 3.61 -18.25 7.74
CA TYR A 111 2.49 -19.19 7.61
C TYR A 111 2.29 -20.08 8.84
N LYS A 112 3.31 -20.25 9.70
CA LYS A 112 3.15 -20.99 10.97
C LYS A 112 2.60 -20.11 12.10
N HIS A 113 2.83 -18.79 12.05
CA HIS A 113 2.48 -17.87 13.15
C HIS A 113 1.55 -16.71 12.73
N THR A 114 1.11 -16.68 11.47
CA THR A 114 -0.02 -15.86 10.99
C THR A 114 -1.32 -16.66 10.92
N GLN A 115 -1.32 -17.89 11.44
CA GLN A 115 -2.57 -18.43 11.92
C GLN A 115 -3.14 -17.40 12.88
N PRO A 116 -4.41 -16.98 12.72
CA PRO A 116 -5.10 -16.33 13.81
C PRO A 116 -4.80 -17.16 15.06
N ILE A 117 -4.38 -16.53 16.16
CA ILE A 117 -4.31 -17.17 17.49
C ILE A 117 -5.75 -17.45 17.99
N THR A 118 -6.70 -17.63 17.08
CA THR A 118 -7.93 -18.33 17.37
C THR A 118 -7.50 -19.77 17.62
N PRO A 119 -7.83 -20.36 18.78
CA PRO A 119 -7.60 -21.77 19.00
C PRO A 119 -8.08 -22.51 17.75
N HIS A 120 -7.24 -23.40 17.22
CA HIS A 120 -7.69 -24.35 16.20
C HIS A 120 -8.78 -25.21 16.85
N ASP A 121 -10.01 -24.72 16.83
CA ASP A 121 -11.15 -25.59 16.84
C ASP A 121 -10.99 -26.47 15.60
N LEU A 122 -10.86 -27.77 15.80
CA LEU A 122 -10.77 -28.75 14.72
C LEU A 122 -12.03 -28.71 13.82
N ASN A 123 -13.07 -27.97 14.25
CA ASN A 123 -14.26 -27.66 13.46
C ASN A 123 -14.16 -26.39 12.61
N PHE A 124 -13.09 -25.59 12.72
CA PHE A 124 -12.93 -24.37 11.92
C PHE A 124 -12.64 -24.73 10.46
N ARG A 125 -13.66 -24.57 9.62
CA ARG A 125 -13.56 -24.77 8.16
C ARG A 125 -13.21 -23.43 7.53
N ASP A 126 -12.00 -23.29 7.00
CA ASP A 126 -11.65 -22.13 6.18
C ASP A 126 -12.45 -22.23 4.87
N LEU A 127 -13.46 -21.38 4.73
CA LEU A 127 -14.39 -21.37 3.60
C LEU A 127 -13.98 -20.24 2.65
N SER A 128 -13.96 -20.53 1.35
CA SER A 128 -13.78 -19.51 0.31
C SER A 128 -15.00 -19.48 -0.58
N ILE A 129 -15.41 -18.29 -1.01
CA ILE A 129 -16.51 -18.12 -1.96
C ILE A 129 -16.04 -18.65 -3.31
N LYS A 130 -16.85 -19.49 -3.95
CA LYS A 130 -16.63 -19.97 -5.31
C LYS A 130 -17.17 -18.95 -6.29
N THR A 131 -16.38 -17.91 -6.55
CA THR A 131 -16.76 -16.78 -7.43
C THR A 131 -17.29 -17.21 -8.80
N GLU A 132 -16.80 -18.34 -9.32
CA GLU A 132 -17.20 -18.96 -10.58
C GLU A 132 -18.62 -19.58 -10.56
N GLU A 133 -19.17 -19.87 -9.39
CA GLU A 133 -20.51 -20.46 -9.21
C GLU A 133 -21.53 -19.43 -8.70
N VAL A 134 -21.11 -18.19 -8.43
CA VAL A 134 -22.01 -17.14 -7.96
C VAL A 134 -22.89 -16.68 -9.12
N THR A 135 -24.20 -16.68 -8.89
CA THR A 135 -25.21 -16.23 -9.85
C THR A 135 -25.80 -14.90 -9.39
N THR A 136 -26.56 -14.23 -10.26
CA THR A 136 -27.30 -13.02 -9.91
C THR A 136 -28.25 -13.24 -8.73
N ASP A 137 -28.91 -14.41 -8.66
CA ASP A 137 -29.81 -14.75 -7.56
C ASP A 137 -29.08 -14.88 -6.22
N HIS A 138 -27.87 -15.44 -6.21
CA HIS A 138 -27.04 -15.50 -5.01
C HIS A 138 -26.65 -14.10 -4.53
N TRP A 139 -26.33 -13.17 -5.44
CA TRP A 139 -26.06 -11.78 -5.09
C TRP A 139 -27.30 -11.06 -4.57
N ALA A 140 -28.47 -11.27 -5.19
CA ALA A 140 -29.72 -10.69 -4.73
C ALA A 140 -30.10 -11.18 -3.32
N GLN A 141 -29.87 -12.46 -3.03
CA GLN A 141 -30.08 -13.02 -1.69
C GLN A 141 -29.08 -12.48 -0.67
N PHE A 142 -27.81 -12.35 -1.04
CA PHE A 142 -26.78 -11.73 -0.19
C PHE A 142 -27.12 -10.28 0.16
N GLU A 143 -27.50 -9.50 -0.85
CA GLU A 143 -27.92 -8.11 -0.68
C GLU A 143 -29.16 -8.01 0.21
N ALA A 144 -30.19 -8.83 -0.05
CA ALA A 144 -31.38 -8.88 0.79
C ALA A 144 -31.06 -9.23 2.25
N HIS A 145 -30.14 -10.16 2.48
CA HIS A 145 -29.73 -10.55 3.83
C HIS A 145 -28.96 -9.43 4.56
N ILE A 146 -28.14 -8.65 3.84
CA ILE A 146 -27.47 -7.46 4.40
C ILE A 146 -28.50 -6.37 4.70
N LEU A 147 -29.42 -6.09 3.78
CA LEU A 147 -30.46 -5.08 3.94
C LEU A 147 -31.41 -5.43 5.09
N GLU A 148 -31.78 -6.70 5.22
CA GLU A 148 -32.55 -7.19 6.37
C GLU A 148 -31.77 -7.01 7.65
N SER A 149 -30.45 -7.24 7.65
CA SER A 149 -29.60 -7.00 8.82
C SER A 149 -29.27 -5.52 9.05
N ALA A 150 -29.54 -4.64 8.09
CA ALA A 150 -29.10 -3.24 8.11
C ALA A 150 -29.76 -2.40 9.21
N HIS A 151 -30.89 -2.84 9.75
CA HIS A 151 -31.48 -2.23 10.95
C HIS A 151 -30.52 -2.27 12.16
N SER A 152 -29.62 -3.27 12.22
CA SER A 152 -28.56 -3.35 13.23
C SER A 152 -27.50 -2.25 13.08
N PHE A 153 -27.31 -1.69 11.88
CA PHE A 153 -26.32 -0.64 11.63
C PHE A 153 -26.81 0.76 12.01
N ARG A 154 -28.13 0.99 12.09
CA ARG A 154 -28.70 2.32 12.39
C ARG A 154 -28.34 2.82 13.79
N PRO A 155 -28.41 2.02 14.88
CA PRO A 155 -27.85 2.40 16.18
C PRO A 155 -26.35 2.71 16.13
N LEU A 156 -25.58 1.96 15.31
CA LEU A 156 -24.12 2.12 15.18
C LEU A 156 -23.76 3.45 14.52
N ILE A 157 -24.46 3.82 13.44
CA ILE A 157 -24.27 5.10 12.73
C ILE A 157 -24.60 6.28 13.67
N ASN A 158 -25.68 6.18 14.44
CA ASN A 158 -26.07 7.22 15.39
C ASN A 158 -25.04 7.43 16.51
N LEU A 159 -24.47 6.34 17.03
CA LEU A 159 -23.45 6.40 18.07
C LEU A 159 -22.09 6.86 17.53
N PHE A 160 -21.73 6.51 16.29
CA PHE A 160 -20.56 7.07 15.61
C PHE A 160 -20.66 8.60 15.46
N ASN A 161 -21.82 9.09 15.03
CA ASN A 161 -22.07 10.53 14.88
C ASN A 161 -22.05 11.30 16.22
N SER A 162 -22.48 10.68 17.33
CA SER A 162 -22.40 11.30 18.66
C SER A 162 -21.00 11.23 19.29
N THR A 163 -20.14 10.31 18.85
CA THR A 163 -18.75 10.18 19.32
C THR A 163 -17.80 11.12 18.55
N LEU A 164 -18.27 11.82 17.51
CA LEU A 164 -17.52 12.84 16.78
C LEU A 164 -17.71 14.26 17.35
N ASP A 165 -18.45 14.41 18.45
CA ASP A 165 -18.73 15.73 19.05
C ASP A 165 -17.45 16.28 19.75
N PRO A 166 -16.96 17.50 19.43
CA PRO A 166 -15.54 17.86 19.62
C PRO A 166 -15.11 18.24 21.05
N LEU A 167 -15.91 17.97 22.08
CA LEU A 167 -15.83 18.70 23.34
C LEU A 167 -14.78 18.19 24.36
N ASP A 168 -14.06 17.09 24.12
CA ASP A 168 -12.99 16.66 25.06
C ASP A 168 -11.81 15.91 24.38
N PRO A 169 -10.69 16.58 24.05
CA PRO A 169 -9.68 16.06 23.13
C PRO A 169 -8.69 15.03 23.73
N ILE A 170 -8.65 14.81 25.04
CA ILE A 170 -7.52 14.05 25.65
C ILE A 170 -7.90 12.61 26.03
N ASN A 171 -9.17 12.32 26.37
CA ASN A 171 -9.67 10.96 26.64
C ASN A 171 -10.46 10.34 25.46
N HIS A 172 -10.68 11.09 24.39
CA HIS A 172 -11.52 10.64 23.26
C HIS A 172 -10.86 9.54 22.43
N SER A 173 -9.54 9.57 22.19
CA SER A 173 -8.93 8.78 21.12
C SER A 173 -8.99 7.26 21.35
N GLN A 174 -8.72 6.79 22.57
CA GLN A 174 -8.71 5.35 22.88
C GLN A 174 -10.12 4.76 22.94
N ARG A 175 -11.07 5.47 23.56
CA ARG A 175 -12.47 5.03 23.64
C ARG A 175 -13.12 5.03 22.26
N THR A 176 -12.83 6.05 21.45
CA THR A 176 -13.33 6.15 20.07
C THR A 176 -12.76 5.03 19.20
N MET A 177 -11.45 4.75 19.28
CA MET A 177 -10.83 3.65 18.55
C MET A 177 -11.44 2.29 18.95
N LYS A 178 -11.63 2.03 20.25
CA LYS A 178 -12.26 0.80 20.71
C LYS A 178 -13.69 0.63 20.17
N ILE A 179 -14.46 1.70 20.18
CA ILE A 179 -15.82 1.73 19.63
C ILE A 179 -15.81 1.47 18.12
N ILE A 180 -14.86 2.07 17.38
CA ILE A 180 -14.67 1.84 15.94
C ILE A 180 -14.30 0.37 15.66
N ASP A 181 -13.41 -0.22 16.46
CA ASP A 181 -12.99 -1.62 16.31
C ASP A 181 -14.17 -2.58 16.57
N GLU A 182 -14.98 -2.31 17.61
CA GLU A 182 -16.21 -3.06 17.89
C GLU A 182 -17.20 -2.98 16.72
N TYR A 183 -17.38 -1.80 16.10
CA TYR A 183 -18.24 -1.66 14.92
C TYR A 183 -17.74 -2.38 13.69
N TRP A 184 -16.44 -2.31 13.44
CA TRP A 184 -15.85 -3.05 12.33
C TRP A 184 -16.01 -4.56 12.52
N ALA A 185 -15.98 -5.05 13.76
CA ALA A 185 -16.26 -6.43 14.07
C ALA A 185 -17.72 -6.80 13.75
N ASP A 186 -18.69 -6.00 14.16
CA ASP A 186 -20.13 -6.25 13.90
C ASP A 186 -20.48 -6.22 12.41
N ILE A 187 -19.95 -5.24 11.67
CA ILE A 187 -20.10 -5.15 10.20
C ILE A 187 -19.49 -6.40 9.55
N LYS A 188 -18.28 -6.75 9.95
CA LYS A 188 -17.59 -7.93 9.42
C LYS A 188 -18.39 -9.20 9.70
N GLU A 189 -18.91 -9.38 10.91
CA GLU A 189 -19.70 -10.56 11.27
C GLU A 189 -20.97 -10.65 10.44
N THR A 190 -21.68 -9.53 10.25
CA THR A 190 -22.89 -9.47 9.43
C THR A 190 -22.59 -9.84 7.97
N LEU A 191 -21.53 -9.28 7.39
CA LEU A 191 -21.11 -9.60 6.03
C LEU A 191 -20.69 -11.06 5.87
N MET A 192 -19.93 -11.59 6.84
CA MET A 192 -19.49 -12.98 6.84
C MET A 192 -20.67 -13.95 6.98
N SER A 193 -21.64 -13.63 7.84
CA SER A 193 -22.87 -14.39 8.03
C SER A 193 -23.70 -14.40 6.74
N ALA A 194 -23.97 -13.23 6.16
CA ALA A 194 -24.69 -13.11 4.90
C ALA A 194 -24.01 -13.92 3.79
N ALA A 195 -22.68 -13.82 3.67
CA ALA A 195 -21.90 -14.56 2.67
C ALA A 195 -21.99 -16.07 2.92
N ALA A 196 -21.95 -16.50 4.18
CA ALA A 196 -22.01 -17.90 4.53
C ALA A 196 -23.38 -18.54 4.20
N HIS A 197 -24.46 -17.76 4.29
CA HIS A 197 -25.83 -18.23 4.07
C HIS A 197 -26.28 -18.16 2.62
N THR A 198 -25.70 -17.27 1.81
CA THR A 198 -26.25 -16.93 0.48
C THR A 198 -25.30 -17.20 -0.67
N LEU A 199 -23.98 -17.28 -0.41
CA LEU A 199 -22.99 -17.48 -1.45
C LEU A 199 -22.51 -18.95 -1.49
N PRO A 200 -22.23 -19.50 -2.68
CA PRO A 200 -21.65 -20.82 -2.81
C PRO A 200 -20.23 -20.82 -2.21
N LEU A 201 -20.05 -21.59 -1.14
CA LEU A 201 -18.76 -21.75 -0.47
C LEU A 201 -18.09 -23.07 -0.86
N ARG A 202 -16.77 -23.05 -0.99
CA ARG A 202 -15.94 -24.26 -0.98
C ARG A 202 -15.09 -24.29 0.27
N LYS A 203 -14.87 -25.50 0.79
CA LYS A 203 -13.74 -25.73 1.69
C LYS A 203 -12.48 -25.31 0.96
N ARG A 204 -11.72 -24.42 1.58
CA ARG A 204 -10.36 -24.18 1.16
C ARG A 204 -9.61 -25.47 1.45
N MET A 205 -9.24 -26.22 0.41
CA MET A 205 -8.19 -27.23 0.61
C MET A 205 -6.98 -26.44 1.09
N THR A 206 -6.47 -26.78 2.27
CA THR A 206 -5.20 -26.28 2.81
C THR A 206 -4.04 -26.85 1.98
N LEU A 207 -4.07 -26.61 0.68
CA LEU A 207 -2.87 -26.56 -0.12
C LEU A 207 -2.35 -25.14 0.08
N HIS A 208 -1.62 -24.96 1.18
CA HIS A 208 -0.63 -23.89 1.20
C HIS A 208 0.14 -24.01 -0.12
N PRO A 209 0.13 -23.00 -1.00
CA PRO A 209 0.92 -23.06 -2.21
C PRO A 209 2.35 -23.17 -1.73
N LYS A 210 2.94 -24.38 -1.81
CA LYS A 210 4.38 -24.52 -1.75
C LYS A 210 4.86 -23.67 -2.91
N LEU A 211 5.48 -22.53 -2.60
CA LEU A 211 6.16 -21.70 -3.58
C LEU A 211 7.19 -22.61 -4.27
N ASN A 212 6.80 -23.16 -5.42
CA ASN A 212 7.71 -23.87 -6.27
C ASN A 212 8.64 -22.80 -6.84
N LEU A 213 9.95 -22.94 -6.61
CA LEU A 213 10.97 -22.05 -7.19
C LEU A 213 10.83 -21.87 -8.72
N LYS A 214 10.18 -22.83 -9.40
CA LYS A 214 9.87 -22.78 -10.83
C LYS A 214 8.83 -21.73 -11.22
N ASP A 215 7.92 -21.36 -10.32
CA ASP A 215 6.82 -20.42 -10.60
C ASP A 215 7.22 -18.95 -10.35
N ARG A 216 8.42 -18.72 -9.80
CA ARG A 216 8.97 -17.39 -9.47
C ARG A 216 8.99 -16.46 -10.68
N SER A 217 9.24 -16.97 -11.89
CA SER A 217 9.27 -16.16 -13.12
C SER A 217 7.87 -15.70 -13.56
N SER A 218 6.84 -16.54 -13.41
CA SER A 218 5.47 -16.17 -13.76
C SER A 218 4.86 -15.18 -12.78
N ASP A 219 5.20 -15.31 -11.50
CA ASP A 219 4.74 -14.38 -10.47
C ASP A 219 5.35 -12.99 -10.64
N LEU A 220 6.62 -12.91 -11.07
CA LEU A 220 7.28 -11.64 -11.39
C LEU A 220 6.59 -10.92 -12.57
N LYS A 221 6.20 -11.62 -13.63
CA LYS A 221 5.47 -11.02 -14.76
C LYS A 221 4.09 -10.50 -14.36
N LYS A 222 3.41 -11.17 -13.43
CA LYS A 222 2.13 -10.69 -12.88
C LYS A 222 2.33 -9.47 -11.99
N LEU A 223 3.43 -9.41 -11.25
CA LEU A 223 3.77 -8.31 -10.36
C LEU A 223 3.97 -7.00 -11.14
N ASP A 224 4.71 -7.02 -12.25
CA ASP A 224 4.88 -5.84 -13.11
C ASP A 224 3.54 -5.29 -13.61
N LYS A 225 2.62 -6.19 -13.99
CA LYS A 225 1.25 -5.82 -14.39
C LYS A 225 0.48 -5.18 -13.22
N HIS A 226 0.57 -5.73 -12.02
CA HIS A 226 -0.11 -5.17 -10.85
C HIS A 226 0.47 -3.83 -10.40
N THR A 227 1.79 -3.67 -10.44
CA THR A 227 2.45 -2.38 -10.17
C THR A 227 2.01 -1.32 -11.18
N LEU A 228 1.95 -1.67 -12.46
CA LEU A 228 1.44 -0.77 -13.50
C LEU A 228 -0.02 -0.36 -13.24
N ILE A 229 -0.89 -1.30 -12.87
CA ILE A 229 -2.30 -1.02 -12.52
C ILE A 229 -2.40 -0.08 -11.32
N LEU A 230 -1.62 -0.31 -10.26
CA LEU A 230 -1.60 0.56 -9.07
C LEU A 230 -1.10 1.97 -9.42
N LEU A 231 -0.08 2.06 -10.28
CA LEU A 231 0.45 3.35 -10.74
C LEU A 231 -0.57 4.13 -11.58
N ILE A 232 -1.34 3.44 -12.43
CA ILE A 232 -2.46 4.00 -13.19
C ILE A 232 -3.56 4.47 -12.23
N PHE A 233 -3.94 3.65 -11.25
CA PHE A 233 -4.96 4.03 -10.26
C PHE A 233 -4.57 5.28 -9.46
N VAL A 234 -3.34 5.33 -8.95
CA VAL A 234 -2.82 6.51 -8.23
C VAL A 234 -2.82 7.75 -9.14
N TYR A 235 -2.50 7.57 -10.42
CA TYR A 235 -2.58 8.65 -11.41
C TYR A 235 -4.02 9.13 -11.63
N GLU A 236 -4.98 8.22 -11.82
CA GLU A 236 -6.39 8.54 -12.00
C GLU A 236 -6.98 9.26 -10.78
N VAL A 237 -6.68 8.79 -9.57
CA VAL A 237 -7.10 9.45 -8.32
C VAL A 237 -6.52 10.86 -8.22
N TYR A 238 -5.24 11.04 -8.55
CA TYR A 238 -4.61 12.36 -8.54
C TYR A 238 -5.24 13.30 -9.58
N GLN A 239 -5.50 12.82 -10.81
CA GLN A 239 -6.18 13.60 -11.85
C GLN A 239 -7.61 13.95 -11.45
N TYR A 240 -8.31 13.03 -10.81
CA TYR A 240 -9.64 13.30 -10.26
C TYR A 240 -9.57 14.42 -9.22
N GLN A 241 -8.63 14.36 -8.27
CA GLN A 241 -8.46 15.42 -7.26
C GLN A 241 -8.01 16.76 -7.85
N ALA A 242 -7.19 16.76 -8.89
CA ALA A 242 -6.70 17.99 -9.53
C ALA A 242 -7.77 18.68 -10.39
N ASN A 243 -8.68 17.91 -10.99
CA ASN A 243 -9.70 18.43 -11.91
C ASN A 243 -11.08 18.58 -11.26
N THR A 244 -11.28 18.06 -10.04
CA THR A 244 -12.49 18.30 -9.25
C THR A 244 -12.20 19.48 -8.31
N PRO A 245 -12.91 20.61 -8.42
CA PRO A 245 -12.83 21.65 -7.41
C PRO A 245 -13.15 21.01 -6.05
N ASN A 246 -12.38 21.36 -5.01
CA ASN A 246 -12.71 21.03 -3.62
C ASN A 246 -13.98 21.80 -3.23
N ASP A 247 -15.12 21.40 -3.79
CA ASP A 247 -16.41 21.95 -3.48
C ASP A 247 -16.96 21.14 -2.32
N GLN A 248 -16.72 21.64 -1.11
CA GLN A 248 -17.22 21.05 0.15
C GLN A 248 -18.74 20.79 0.11
N ALA A 249 -19.47 21.49 -0.76
CA ALA A 249 -20.89 21.30 -1.01
C ALA A 249 -21.24 19.95 -1.67
N ILE A 250 -20.39 19.41 -2.57
CA ILE A 250 -20.72 18.17 -3.30
C ILE A 250 -20.62 16.94 -2.39
N PHE A 251 -19.68 16.93 -1.44
CA PHE A 251 -19.60 15.89 -0.40
C PHE A 251 -20.80 15.92 0.57
N SER A 252 -21.53 17.04 0.63
CA SER A 252 -22.73 17.19 1.46
C SER A 252 -23.97 16.61 0.79
N LEU A 253 -23.98 16.55 -0.55
CA LEU A 253 -25.09 16.03 -1.37
C LEU A 253 -25.08 14.51 -1.55
N LEU A 254 -23.99 13.83 -1.14
CA LEU A 254 -23.92 12.35 -1.08
C LEU A 254 -24.42 11.79 0.27
N LYS A 255 -25.00 12.64 1.13
CA LYS A 255 -25.56 12.26 2.43
C LYS A 255 -27.09 12.07 2.42
N ASP A 256 -27.76 12.31 1.30
CA ASP A 256 -29.18 12.02 1.08
C ASP A 256 -29.34 10.88 0.06
#